data_AF-A0AAV1J1A2-F1
#
_entry.id   AF-A0AAV1J1A2-F1
#
_cell.length_a   1.000
_cell.length_b   1.000
_cell.length_c   1.000
_cell.angle_alpha   90.00
_cell.angle_beta   90.00
_cell.angle_gamma   90.00
#
_symmetry.space_group_name_H-M   'P 1'
#
loop_
_entity.id
_entity.type
_entity.pdbx_description
1 polymer ?
#
loop_
_entity_poly.entity_id
_entity_poly.type
_entity_poly.pdbx_seq_one_letter_code
_entity_poly.pdbx_strand_id
1 'polypeptide(L)'
;MGCGEFLVKYILFFANLFFALAGLALIGLGVAVELQVSEIVKIVEASSFQVAPITAIVLGTVIFLIAFFGCCGAIKENNCMLITYSIFMLILMLAKVTLAVLIFVNLDGYVKEIPRWLNDAFNRNQVAFQDIERTFKCCGPTGPLSYGNVVLPETCCSSTPCTPLNAYGGCSKVVEEFFETFGVAIGGLAIAVVAIELVAVVFGLCLANHVRNQSRRARTAIAIAGGLLLYQLRNNPPLDINNYNLAVILVIVLGCVVVLISALGWCGSCAEKKVLLYIYSGLILIIAGLQIYAVVKIRSADTINEEAILKSLEETFNNSSQLPTFHAMEIALQCCGPDGPDSYAGLYDFLPRSCCANVTDISAIDKPGIADQVDLMALTCSVDDAHPGCKEVLVNFLKMVTHYLGLAFIIAISVELLAPVMALSLSCCIGPRSV
;
A
#
# COMPACT_ATOMS: atom_id res chain seq x y z
N MET A 1 -35.39 11.23 1.16
CA MET A 1 -34.49 10.42 1.99
C MET A 1 -35.10 10.35 3.38
N GLY A 2 -35.34 9.14 3.91
CA GLY A 2 -35.88 8.98 5.26
C GLY A 2 -34.82 9.25 6.34
N CYS A 3 -35.25 9.65 7.54
CA CYS A 3 -34.35 9.96 8.67
C CYS A 3 -33.39 8.79 9.02
N GLY A 4 -33.85 7.54 8.88
CA GLY A 4 -33.03 6.35 9.14
C GLY A 4 -31.94 6.08 8.09
N GLU A 5 -32.11 6.52 6.84
CA GLU A 5 -31.15 6.26 5.75
C GLU A 5 -29.90 7.14 5.89
N PHE A 6 -30.09 8.40 6.29
CA PHE A 6 -29.00 9.30 6.62
C PHE A 6 -28.18 8.77 7.79
N LEU A 7 -28.84 8.32 8.86
CA LEU A 7 -28.18 7.83 10.07
C LEU A 7 -27.32 6.58 9.78
N VAL A 8 -27.83 5.61 9.03
CA VAL A 8 -27.07 4.42 8.63
C VAL A 8 -25.86 4.78 7.76
N LYS A 9 -26.00 5.72 6.83
CA LYS A 9 -24.90 6.18 5.96
C LYS A 9 -23.74 6.77 6.78
N TYR A 10 -24.04 7.67 7.71
CA TYR A 10 -23.00 8.32 8.52
C TYR A 10 -22.37 7.36 9.53
N ILE A 11 -23.15 6.49 10.17
CA ILE A 11 -22.61 5.47 11.07
C ILE A 11 -21.64 4.55 10.32
N LEU A 12 -22.05 4.05 9.15
CA LEU A 12 -21.21 3.17 8.32
C LEU A 12 -19.94 3.89 7.87
N PHE A 13 -20.03 5.16 7.48
CA PHE A 13 -18.88 5.98 7.08
C PHE A 13 -17.89 6.19 8.23
N PHE A 14 -18.34 6.71 9.38
CA PHE A 14 -17.45 7.02 10.51
C PHE A 14 -16.83 5.76 11.12
N ALA A 15 -17.60 4.67 11.24
CA ALA A 15 -17.08 3.40 11.73
C ALA A 15 -15.97 2.85 10.80
N ASN A 16 -16.22 2.83 9.49
CA ASN A 16 -15.22 2.38 8.53
C ASN A 16 -14.02 3.35 8.42
N LEU A 17 -14.22 4.66 8.59
CA LEU A 17 -13.10 5.60 8.64
C LEU A 17 -12.18 5.32 9.84
N PHE A 18 -12.75 5.05 11.01
CA PHE A 18 -11.97 4.66 12.18
C PHE A 18 -11.18 3.37 11.92
N PHE A 19 -11.81 2.34 11.34
CA PHE A 19 -11.10 1.09 11.00
C PHE A 19 -10.04 1.29 9.92
N ALA A 20 -10.25 2.17 8.95
CA ALA A 20 -9.24 2.49 7.94
C ALA A 20 -8.00 3.13 8.57
N LEU A 21 -8.20 4.09 9.49
CA LEU A 21 -7.11 4.71 10.24
C LEU A 21 -6.39 3.72 11.15
N ALA A 22 -7.13 2.83 11.82
CA ALA A 22 -6.54 1.76 12.63
C ALA A 22 -5.73 0.77 11.76
N GLY A 23 -6.22 0.43 10.57
CA GLY A 23 -5.50 -0.39 9.59
C GLY A 23 -4.19 0.26 9.14
N LEU A 24 -4.22 1.55 8.79
CA LEU A 24 -3.01 2.32 8.45
C LEU A 24 -2.02 2.39 9.61
N ALA A 25 -2.50 2.59 10.84
CA ALA A 25 -1.66 2.59 12.03
C ALA A 25 -1.00 1.22 12.26
N LEU A 26 -1.73 0.12 12.09
CA LEU A 26 -1.17 -1.23 12.17
C LEU A 26 -0.11 -1.50 11.11
N ILE A 27 -0.32 -1.04 9.88
CA ILE A 27 0.68 -1.13 8.81
C ILE A 27 1.93 -0.32 9.20
N GLY A 28 1.76 0.92 9.64
CA GLY A 28 2.86 1.79 10.06
C GLY A 28 3.66 1.20 11.21
N LEU A 29 2.99 0.68 12.24
CA LEU A 29 3.63 -0.01 13.36
C LEU A 29 4.34 -1.30 12.90
N GLY A 30 3.69 -2.10 12.06
CA GLY A 30 4.28 -3.32 11.53
C GLY A 30 5.56 -3.05 10.73
N VAL A 31 5.57 -2.03 9.87
CA VAL A 31 6.76 -1.61 9.12
C VAL A 31 7.83 -1.05 10.06
N ALA A 32 7.46 -0.19 11.02
CA ALA A 32 8.42 0.37 11.98
C ALA A 32 9.12 -0.72 12.80
N VAL A 33 8.38 -1.73 13.25
CA VAL A 33 8.92 -2.88 13.98
C VAL A 33 9.76 -3.76 13.05
N GLU A 34 9.31 -4.04 11.82
CA GLU A 34 10.08 -4.84 10.85
C GLU A 34 11.45 -4.22 10.59
N LEU A 35 11.52 -2.89 10.41
CA LEU A 35 12.79 -2.20 10.18
C LEU A 35 13.77 -2.38 11.35
N GLN A 36 13.29 -2.27 12.60
CA GLN A 36 14.12 -2.45 13.81
C GLN A 36 14.50 -3.92 14.02
N VAL A 37 13.58 -4.85 13.79
CA VAL A 37 13.79 -6.29 13.99
C VAL A 37 14.70 -6.86 12.89
N SER A 38 14.68 -6.32 11.68
CA SER A 38 15.51 -6.79 10.56
C SER A 38 17.01 -6.64 10.80
N GLU A 39 17.43 -5.63 11.58
CA GLU A 39 18.82 -5.46 11.98
C GLU A 39 19.26 -6.50 13.02
N ILE A 40 18.35 -6.86 13.94
CA ILE A 40 18.61 -7.84 15.02
C ILE A 40 18.57 -9.29 14.49
N VAL A 41 17.65 -9.60 13.58
CA VAL A 41 17.49 -10.95 13.01
C VAL A 41 18.66 -11.34 12.11
N LYS A 42 19.30 -10.39 11.42
CA LYS A 42 20.55 -10.62 10.67
C LYS A 42 21.72 -11.02 11.57
N ILE A 43 21.66 -10.68 12.86
CA ILE A 43 22.70 -11.00 13.85
C ILE A 43 22.40 -12.32 14.56
N VAL A 44 21.13 -12.70 14.72
CA VAL A 44 20.69 -13.79 15.62
C VAL A 44 20.16 -15.03 14.89
N GLU A 45 20.08 -15.03 13.54
CA GLU A 45 19.62 -16.18 12.74
C GLU A 45 18.23 -16.74 13.17
N ALA A 46 17.43 -15.89 13.82
CA ALA A 46 16.12 -16.26 14.38
C ALA A 46 14.99 -15.80 13.46
N SER A 47 14.66 -16.63 12.46
CA SER A 47 13.58 -16.39 11.49
C SER A 47 12.17 -16.24 12.11
N SER A 48 11.99 -16.68 13.35
CA SER A 48 10.70 -16.66 14.04
C SER A 48 10.24 -15.25 14.45
N PHE A 49 11.16 -14.29 14.59
CA PHE A 49 10.85 -12.94 15.07
C PHE A 49 10.18 -12.05 14.00
N GLN A 50 10.33 -12.37 12.72
CA GLN A 50 9.70 -11.62 11.63
C GLN A 50 8.20 -11.94 11.45
N VAL A 51 7.71 -13.02 12.07
CA VAL A 51 6.32 -13.47 11.86
C VAL A 51 5.31 -12.45 12.41
N ALA A 52 5.57 -11.88 13.58
CA ALA A 52 4.68 -10.91 14.21
C ALA A 52 4.51 -9.59 13.43
N PRO A 53 5.59 -8.85 13.07
CA PRO A 53 5.48 -7.63 12.27
C PRO A 53 4.89 -7.87 10.87
N ILE A 54 5.31 -8.92 10.17
CA ILE A 54 4.73 -9.28 8.85
C ILE A 54 3.22 -9.55 8.99
N THR A 55 2.80 -10.29 10.01
CA THR A 55 1.37 -10.57 10.26
C THR A 55 0.59 -9.28 10.53
N ALA A 56 1.16 -8.33 11.27
CA ALA A 56 0.55 -7.04 11.53
C ALA A 56 0.37 -6.21 10.24
N ILE A 57 1.36 -6.21 9.34
CA ILE A 57 1.28 -5.54 8.03
C ILE A 57 0.16 -6.15 7.18
N VAL A 58 0.11 -7.48 7.07
CA VAL A 58 -0.90 -8.19 6.28
C VAL A 58 -2.30 -7.93 6.83
N LEU A 59 -2.48 -8.08 8.14
CA LEU A 59 -3.76 -7.84 8.80
C LEU A 59 -4.21 -6.39 8.65
N GLY A 60 -3.32 -5.43 8.88
CA GLY A 60 -3.58 -4.00 8.71
C GLY A 60 -3.99 -3.65 7.27
N THR A 61 -3.35 -4.26 6.28
CA THR A 61 -3.69 -4.09 4.86
C THR A 61 -5.10 -4.60 4.55
N VAL A 62 -5.46 -5.80 5.02
CA VAL A 62 -6.81 -6.35 4.83
C VAL A 62 -7.88 -5.46 5.48
N ILE A 63 -7.64 -5.03 6.72
CA ILE A 63 -8.55 -4.13 7.45
C ILE A 63 -8.73 -2.82 6.67
N PHE A 64 -7.64 -2.20 6.22
CA PHE A 64 -7.68 -0.95 5.47
C PHE A 64 -8.47 -1.09 4.17
N LEU A 65 -8.25 -2.15 3.38
CA LEU A 65 -8.96 -2.34 2.11
C LEU A 65 -10.47 -2.51 2.30
N ILE A 66 -10.88 -3.34 3.26
CA ILE A 66 -12.31 -3.57 3.55
C ILE A 66 -12.95 -2.26 4.04
N ALA A 67 -12.29 -1.58 4.97
CA ALA A 67 -12.75 -0.30 5.50
C ALA A 67 -12.82 0.79 4.41
N PHE A 68 -11.87 0.81 3.48
CA PHE A 68 -11.86 1.72 2.34
C PHE A 68 -13.07 1.51 1.44
N PHE A 69 -13.41 0.25 1.11
CA PHE A 69 -14.62 -0.05 0.33
C PHE A 69 -15.90 0.34 1.08
N GLY A 70 -15.97 0.11 2.38
CA GLY A 70 -17.11 0.52 3.22
C GLY A 70 -17.29 2.05 3.26
N CYS A 71 -16.20 2.78 3.51
CA CYS A 71 -16.18 4.24 3.58
C CYS A 71 -16.48 4.89 2.22
N CYS A 72 -15.76 4.49 1.16
CA CYS A 72 -15.97 5.00 -0.19
C CYS A 72 -17.35 4.60 -0.74
N GLY A 73 -17.80 3.38 -0.47
CA GLY A 73 -19.12 2.90 -0.86
C GLY A 73 -20.24 3.72 -0.21
N ALA A 74 -20.09 4.05 1.08
CA ALA A 74 -21.06 4.86 1.81
C ALA A 74 -21.11 6.31 1.30
N ILE A 75 -19.96 6.98 1.16
CA ILE A 75 -19.92 8.40 0.79
C ILE A 75 -20.25 8.64 -0.69
N LYS A 76 -19.73 7.79 -1.59
CA LYS A 76 -19.97 7.91 -3.03
C LYS A 76 -21.31 7.31 -3.46
N GLU A 77 -22.06 6.72 -2.54
CA GLU A 77 -23.30 5.99 -2.85
C GLU A 77 -23.08 5.03 -4.03
N ASN A 78 -21.98 4.27 -3.99
CA ASN A 78 -21.65 3.32 -5.04
C ASN A 78 -22.09 1.91 -4.63
N ASN A 79 -23.17 1.43 -5.23
CA ASN A 79 -23.72 0.11 -4.97
C ASN A 79 -22.69 -1.01 -5.16
N CYS A 80 -21.81 -0.92 -6.17
CA CYS A 80 -20.81 -1.97 -6.41
C CYS A 80 -19.82 -2.04 -5.24
N MET A 81 -19.31 -0.90 -4.77
CA MET A 81 -18.39 -0.84 -3.62
C MET A 81 -19.04 -1.32 -2.32
N LEU A 82 -20.32 -0.97 -2.09
CA LEU A 82 -21.06 -1.43 -0.91
C LEU A 82 -21.32 -2.95 -0.94
N ILE A 83 -21.65 -3.51 -2.10
CA ILE A 83 -21.80 -4.96 -2.27
C ILE A 83 -20.46 -5.68 -2.06
N THR A 84 -19.36 -5.16 -2.62
CA THR A 84 -18.01 -5.70 -2.42
C THR A 84 -17.62 -5.70 -0.94
N TYR A 85 -17.85 -4.59 -0.23
CA TYR A 85 -17.67 -4.51 1.22
C TYR A 85 -18.48 -5.60 1.95
N SER A 86 -19.78 -5.73 1.65
CA SER A 86 -20.65 -6.74 2.27
C SER A 86 -20.18 -8.17 2.00
N ILE A 87 -19.68 -8.46 0.79
CA ILE A 87 -19.15 -9.79 0.44
C ILE A 87 -17.89 -10.10 1.25
N PHE A 88 -16.94 -9.17 1.34
CA PHE A 88 -15.72 -9.39 2.14
C PHE A 88 -16.04 -9.59 3.62
N MET A 89 -16.93 -8.78 4.19
CA MET A 89 -17.38 -8.93 5.58
C MET A 89 -18.10 -10.28 5.80
N LEU A 90 -18.87 -10.75 4.83
CA LEU A 90 -19.51 -12.08 4.91
C LEU A 90 -18.48 -13.21 4.86
N ILE A 91 -17.47 -13.12 3.99
CA ILE A 91 -16.38 -14.11 3.91
C ILE A 91 -15.60 -14.14 5.23
N LEU A 92 -15.27 -12.99 5.81
CA LEU A 92 -14.59 -12.91 7.10
C LEU A 92 -15.42 -13.49 8.24
N MET A 93 -16.72 -13.21 8.27
CA MET A 93 -17.65 -13.80 9.24
C MET A 93 -17.63 -15.33 9.15
N LEU A 94 -17.73 -15.89 7.94
CA LEU A 94 -17.69 -17.33 7.73
C LEU A 94 -16.34 -17.92 8.16
N ALA A 95 -15.22 -17.28 7.79
CA ALA A 95 -13.88 -17.71 8.18
C ALA A 95 -13.70 -17.72 9.71
N LYS A 96 -14.17 -16.67 10.41
CA LYS A 96 -14.12 -16.60 11.88
C LYS A 96 -14.96 -17.69 12.53
N VAL A 97 -16.17 -17.95 12.02
CA VAL A 97 -17.02 -19.03 12.54
C VAL A 97 -16.36 -20.38 12.31
N THR A 98 -15.80 -20.64 11.13
CA THR A 98 -15.06 -21.87 10.85
C THR A 98 -13.86 -22.04 11.78
N LEU A 99 -13.05 -20.99 11.96
CA LEU A 99 -11.91 -21.01 12.88
C LEU A 99 -12.36 -21.24 14.32
N ALA A 100 -13.41 -20.57 14.78
CA ALA A 100 -13.96 -20.74 16.12
C ALA A 100 -14.42 -22.19 16.36
N VAL A 101 -15.12 -22.79 15.39
CA VAL A 101 -15.55 -24.19 15.46
C VAL A 101 -14.34 -25.15 15.47
N LEU A 102 -13.34 -24.93 14.61
CA LEU A 102 -12.13 -25.75 14.56
C LEU A 102 -11.34 -25.71 15.87
N ILE A 103 -11.20 -24.53 16.46
CA ILE A 103 -10.56 -24.32 17.76
C ILE A 103 -11.37 -25.02 18.86
N PHE A 104 -12.69 -24.81 18.89
CA PHE A 104 -13.55 -25.40 19.91
C PHE A 104 -13.53 -26.93 19.89
N VAL A 105 -13.58 -27.55 18.70
CA VAL A 105 -13.57 -29.02 18.56
C VAL A 105 -12.23 -29.63 18.95
N ASN A 106 -11.11 -28.92 18.73
CA ASN A 106 -9.76 -29.43 19.00
C ASN A 106 -9.09 -28.75 20.20
N LEU A 107 -9.87 -28.09 21.06
CA LEU A 107 -9.33 -27.25 22.15
C LEU A 107 -8.42 -28.06 23.07
N ASP A 108 -8.88 -29.24 23.49
CA ASP A 108 -8.10 -30.16 24.34
C ASP A 108 -6.79 -30.61 23.67
N GLY A 109 -6.78 -30.72 22.34
CA GLY A 109 -5.60 -31.04 21.56
C GLY A 109 -4.59 -29.89 21.59
N TYR A 110 -5.05 -28.66 21.38
CA TYR A 110 -4.20 -27.47 21.42
C TYR A 110 -3.62 -27.20 22.81
N VAL A 111 -4.40 -27.38 23.87
CA VAL A 111 -3.92 -27.18 25.26
C VAL A 111 -2.84 -28.20 25.60
N LYS A 112 -2.99 -29.48 25.20
CA LYS A 112 -1.97 -30.53 25.42
C LYS A 112 -0.66 -30.32 24.65
N GLU A 113 -0.68 -29.49 23.61
CA GLU A 113 0.47 -29.17 22.79
C GLU A 113 1.30 -28.00 23.38
N ILE A 114 0.74 -27.24 24.32
CA ILE A 114 1.40 -26.10 24.99
C ILE A 114 2.77 -26.50 25.57
N PRO A 115 2.92 -27.60 26.34
CA PRO A 115 4.22 -28.01 26.86
C PRO A 115 5.27 -28.24 25.77
N ARG A 116 4.87 -28.84 24.64
CA ARG A 116 5.77 -29.08 23.51
C ARG A 116 6.18 -27.76 22.86
N TRP A 117 5.24 -26.84 22.62
CA TRP A 117 5.55 -25.53 22.03
C TRP A 117 6.46 -24.68 22.91
N LEU A 118 6.22 -24.64 24.22
CA LEU A 118 7.10 -23.92 25.15
C LEU A 118 8.49 -24.56 25.22
N ASN A 119 8.57 -25.89 25.21
CA ASN A 119 9.86 -26.58 25.19
C ASN A 119 10.64 -26.31 23.90
N ASP A 120 9.96 -26.32 22.75
CA ASP A 120 10.58 -25.98 21.46
C ASP A 120 11.01 -24.51 21.41
N ALA A 121 10.21 -23.58 21.93
CA ALA A 121 10.55 -22.17 22.00
C ALA A 121 11.77 -21.92 22.89
N PHE A 122 11.81 -22.56 24.06
CA PHE A 122 12.93 -22.50 25.01
C PHE A 122 14.22 -23.01 24.39
N ASN A 123 14.17 -24.17 23.72
CA ASN A 123 15.33 -24.78 23.08
C ASN A 123 15.83 -24.00 21.86
N ARG A 124 14.94 -23.27 21.16
CA ARG A 124 15.32 -22.42 20.03
C ARG A 124 16.05 -21.16 20.49
N ASN A 125 15.52 -20.46 21.49
CA ASN A 125 16.12 -19.21 21.96
C ASN A 125 15.70 -18.90 23.40
N GLN A 126 16.60 -19.16 24.35
CA GLN A 126 16.36 -18.91 25.77
C GLN A 126 16.23 -17.42 26.09
N VAL A 127 16.92 -16.53 25.37
CA VAL A 127 16.84 -15.08 25.60
C VAL A 127 15.45 -14.56 25.19
N ALA A 128 14.93 -15.01 24.05
CA ALA A 128 13.56 -14.71 23.63
C ALA A 128 12.52 -15.28 24.61
N PHE A 129 12.79 -16.45 25.18
CA PHE A 129 11.90 -17.10 26.14
C PHE A 129 11.79 -16.33 27.46
N GLN A 130 12.82 -15.55 27.83
CA GLN A 130 12.78 -14.71 29.04
C GLN A 130 11.65 -13.66 29.00
N ASP A 131 11.18 -13.26 27.82
CA ASP A 131 10.00 -12.39 27.70
C ASP A 131 8.74 -13.13 28.16
N ILE A 132 8.60 -14.41 27.83
CA ILE A 132 7.49 -15.26 28.30
C ILE A 132 7.57 -15.40 29.83
N GLU A 133 8.77 -15.66 30.37
CA GLU A 133 9.00 -15.77 31.81
C GLU A 133 8.62 -14.49 32.55
N ARG A 134 9.00 -13.33 32.02
CA ARG A 134 8.66 -12.03 32.58
C ARG A 134 7.16 -11.74 32.49
N THR A 135 6.51 -12.06 31.36
CA THR A 135 5.08 -11.80 31.14
C THR A 135 4.21 -12.70 32.02
N PHE A 136 4.51 -13.99 32.10
CA PHE A 136 3.71 -14.97 32.83
C PHE A 136 4.20 -15.24 34.25
N LYS A 137 5.31 -14.61 34.68
CA LYS A 137 5.94 -14.83 35.99
C LYS A 137 6.16 -16.31 36.28
N CYS A 138 6.86 -16.95 35.36
CA CYS A 138 7.20 -18.37 35.37
C CYS A 138 8.69 -18.56 35.04
N CYS A 139 9.24 -19.76 35.23
CA CYS A 139 10.65 -20.03 34.97
C CYS A 139 10.84 -21.36 34.25
N GLY A 140 11.41 -21.33 33.05
CA GLY A 140 11.61 -22.50 32.19
C GLY A 140 10.30 -23.20 31.77
N PRO A 141 10.33 -24.12 30.80
CA PRO A 141 9.14 -24.86 30.37
C PRO A 141 8.47 -25.62 31.51
N THR A 142 9.25 -26.44 32.22
CA THR A 142 8.76 -27.29 33.32
C THR A 142 9.17 -26.79 34.70
N GLY A 143 10.05 -25.80 34.78
CA GLY A 143 10.53 -25.22 36.04
C GLY A 143 11.96 -24.67 35.93
N PRO A 144 12.51 -24.13 37.03
CA PRO A 144 13.85 -23.53 37.07
C PRO A 144 14.97 -24.53 36.72
N LEU A 145 14.75 -25.82 36.97
CA LEU A 145 15.69 -26.88 36.62
C LEU A 145 15.85 -27.08 35.09
N SER A 146 14.95 -26.53 34.27
CA SER A 146 15.08 -26.56 32.81
C SER A 146 16.31 -25.81 32.29
N TYR A 147 16.88 -24.87 33.07
CA TYR A 147 18.16 -24.21 32.77
C TYR A 147 19.38 -25.06 33.14
N GLY A 148 19.20 -26.23 33.77
CA GLY A 148 20.30 -27.10 34.20
C GLY A 148 21.23 -26.44 35.22
N ASN A 149 22.53 -26.45 34.96
CA ASN A 149 23.57 -25.88 35.82
C ASN A 149 23.90 -24.40 35.49
N VAL A 150 23.07 -23.74 34.67
CA VAL A 150 23.27 -22.35 34.26
C VAL A 150 22.68 -21.39 35.31
N VAL A 151 23.27 -20.20 35.43
CA VAL A 151 22.73 -19.12 36.27
C VAL A 151 21.35 -18.74 35.74
N LEU A 152 20.34 -18.77 36.62
CA LEU A 152 18.98 -18.40 36.26
C LEU A 152 18.90 -16.91 35.88
N PRO A 153 18.13 -16.55 34.83
CA PRO A 153 17.92 -15.15 34.48
C PRO A 153 17.08 -14.43 35.54
N GLU A 154 17.27 -13.11 35.66
CA GLU A 154 16.49 -12.31 36.62
C GLU A 154 14.99 -12.34 36.35
N THR A 155 14.57 -12.66 35.12
CA THR A 155 13.15 -12.84 34.74
C THR A 155 12.47 -14.00 35.46
N CYS A 156 13.23 -14.98 35.98
CA CYS A 156 12.72 -16.14 36.70
C CYS A 156 12.39 -15.90 38.17
N CYS A 157 12.75 -14.75 38.76
CA CYS A 157 12.61 -14.50 40.20
C CYS A 157 12.01 -13.11 40.48
N SER A 158 11.32 -12.97 41.63
CA SER A 158 10.89 -11.66 42.13
C SER A 158 11.99 -10.87 42.86
N SER A 159 13.03 -11.56 43.30
CA SER A 159 14.13 -11.01 44.10
C SER A 159 15.49 -11.51 43.62
N THR A 160 16.51 -10.67 43.73
CA THR A 160 17.90 -10.99 43.44
C THR A 160 18.70 -11.22 44.74
N PRO A 161 19.67 -12.17 44.78
CA PRO A 161 20.08 -13.07 43.70
C PRO A 161 19.03 -14.16 43.40
N CYS A 162 18.88 -14.50 42.12
CA CYS A 162 17.93 -15.53 41.67
C CYS A 162 18.51 -16.92 41.90
N THR A 163 17.80 -17.76 42.64
CA THR A 163 18.18 -19.12 43.00
C THR A 163 17.03 -20.07 42.68
N PRO A 164 17.29 -21.38 42.50
CA PRO A 164 16.22 -22.36 42.31
C PRO A 164 15.19 -22.41 43.46
N LEU A 165 15.52 -21.87 44.64
CA LEU A 165 14.64 -21.85 45.82
C LEU A 165 13.59 -20.71 45.78
N ASN A 166 13.91 -19.58 45.14
CA ASN A 166 13.02 -18.40 45.02
C ASN A 166 12.54 -18.17 43.58
N ALA A 167 12.84 -19.09 42.66
CA ALA A 167 12.36 -19.04 41.28
C ALA A 167 10.88 -19.41 41.16
N TYR A 168 10.21 -18.84 40.16
CA TYR A 168 8.83 -19.17 39.83
C TYR A 168 8.68 -20.62 39.33
N GLY A 169 7.44 -21.13 39.34
CA GLY A 169 7.10 -22.44 38.78
C GLY A 169 7.23 -22.50 37.25
N GLY A 170 7.11 -23.71 36.68
CA GLY A 170 7.23 -23.92 35.23
C GLY A 170 6.15 -23.21 34.40
N CYS A 171 6.56 -22.67 33.25
CA CYS A 171 5.70 -21.88 32.37
C CYS A 171 4.55 -22.66 31.73
N SER A 172 4.71 -23.97 31.46
CA SER A 172 3.64 -24.74 30.81
C SER A 172 2.34 -24.73 31.61
N LYS A 173 2.39 -24.92 32.93
CA LYS A 173 1.19 -24.91 33.78
C LYS A 173 0.52 -23.54 33.84
N VAL A 174 1.33 -22.48 33.97
CA VAL A 174 0.81 -21.10 34.05
C VAL A 174 0.14 -20.70 32.74
N VAL A 175 0.72 -21.08 31.61
CA VAL A 175 0.16 -20.79 30.29
C VAL A 175 -1.09 -21.63 30.03
N GLU A 176 -1.12 -22.91 30.41
CA GLU A 176 -2.33 -23.74 30.35
C GLU A 176 -3.49 -23.11 31.15
N GLU A 177 -3.24 -22.73 32.41
CA GLU A 177 -4.24 -22.08 33.28
C GLU A 177 -4.68 -20.72 32.73
N PHE A 178 -3.76 -19.97 32.09
CA PHE A 178 -4.09 -18.75 31.38
C PHE A 178 -5.06 -19.00 30.23
N PHE A 179 -4.83 -19.99 29.38
CA PHE A 179 -5.74 -20.30 28.27
C PHE A 179 -7.10 -20.81 28.75
N GLU A 180 -7.16 -21.56 29.84
CA GLU A 180 -8.44 -21.98 30.44
C GLU A 180 -9.22 -20.80 31.03
N THR A 181 -8.52 -19.88 31.72
CA THR A 181 -9.15 -18.73 32.39
C THR A 181 -9.57 -17.63 31.40
N PHE A 182 -8.66 -17.24 30.51
CA PHE A 182 -8.90 -16.16 29.55
C PHE A 182 -9.61 -16.65 28.28
N GLY A 183 -9.64 -17.96 28.02
CA GLY A 183 -10.33 -18.55 26.88
C GLY A 183 -11.80 -18.17 26.82
N VAL A 184 -12.48 -18.10 27.97
CA VAL A 184 -13.88 -17.66 28.05
C VAL A 184 -14.03 -16.19 27.65
N ALA A 185 -13.15 -15.31 28.13
CA ALA A 185 -13.18 -13.89 27.80
C ALA A 185 -12.87 -13.63 26.32
N ILE A 186 -11.87 -14.33 25.77
CA ILE A 186 -11.50 -14.28 24.35
C ILE A 186 -12.66 -14.79 23.49
N GLY A 187 -13.30 -15.90 23.90
CA GLY A 187 -14.50 -16.43 23.24
C GLY A 187 -15.66 -15.44 23.25
N GLY A 188 -15.91 -14.77 24.37
CA GLY A 188 -16.92 -13.72 24.47
C GLY A 188 -16.65 -12.54 23.54
N LEU A 189 -15.39 -12.08 23.46
CA LEU A 189 -14.98 -11.04 22.52
C LEU A 189 -15.18 -11.49 21.06
N ALA A 190 -14.84 -12.73 20.73
CA ALA A 190 -15.02 -13.27 19.38
C ALA A 190 -16.50 -13.29 18.97
N ILE A 191 -17.41 -13.68 19.87
CA ILE A 191 -18.86 -13.65 19.63
C ILE A 191 -19.35 -12.22 19.40
N ALA A 192 -18.90 -11.28 20.23
CA ALA A 192 -19.25 -9.86 20.08
C ALA A 192 -18.79 -9.29 18.73
N VAL A 193 -17.58 -9.64 18.28
CA VAL A 193 -17.06 -9.25 16.96
C VAL A 193 -17.92 -9.80 15.83
N VAL A 194 -18.32 -11.08 15.88
CA VAL A 194 -19.19 -11.69 14.86
C VAL A 194 -20.57 -11.01 14.84
N ALA A 195 -21.12 -10.66 16.00
CA ALA A 195 -22.40 -9.96 16.08
C ALA A 195 -22.33 -8.55 15.46
N ILE A 196 -21.28 -7.78 15.76
CA ILE A 196 -21.05 -6.45 15.17
C ILE A 196 -20.86 -6.56 13.65
N GLU A 197 -20.10 -7.55 13.19
CA GLU A 197 -19.86 -7.81 11.77
C GLU A 197 -21.17 -8.14 11.02
N LEU A 198 -22.06 -8.92 11.62
CA LEU A 198 -23.37 -9.20 11.06
C LEU A 198 -24.20 -7.92 10.89
N VAL A 199 -24.23 -7.05 11.90
CA VAL A 199 -24.91 -5.74 11.82
C VAL A 199 -24.31 -4.90 10.68
N ALA A 200 -22.99 -4.90 10.54
CA ALA A 200 -22.29 -4.18 9.50
C ALA A 200 -22.62 -4.69 8.08
N VAL A 201 -22.76 -6.00 7.90
CA VAL A 201 -23.22 -6.62 6.64
C VAL A 201 -24.65 -6.18 6.32
N VAL A 202 -25.56 -6.25 7.30
CA VAL A 202 -26.97 -5.83 7.13
C VAL A 202 -27.04 -4.36 6.72
N PHE A 203 -26.32 -3.46 7.40
CA PHE A 203 -26.28 -2.05 7.04
C PHE A 203 -25.67 -1.80 5.67
N GLY A 204 -24.59 -2.50 5.31
CA GLY A 204 -23.99 -2.43 3.97
C GLY A 204 -24.96 -2.85 2.87
N LEU A 205 -25.69 -3.96 3.06
CA LEU A 205 -26.66 -4.48 2.10
C LEU A 205 -27.92 -3.61 2.01
N CYS A 206 -28.41 -3.08 3.13
CA CYS A 206 -29.53 -2.13 3.15
C CYS A 206 -29.18 -0.85 2.37
N LEU A 207 -28.00 -0.28 2.62
CA LEU A 207 -27.53 0.91 1.91
C LEU A 207 -27.29 0.62 0.43
N ALA A 208 -26.71 -0.54 0.10
CA ALA A 208 -26.54 -1.00 -1.28
C ALA A 208 -27.88 -1.11 -2.02
N ASN A 209 -28.88 -1.74 -1.40
CA ASN A 209 -30.22 -1.87 -1.96
C ASN A 209 -30.91 -0.51 -2.14
N HIS A 210 -30.77 0.41 -1.19
CA HIS A 210 -31.29 1.77 -1.30
C HIS A 210 -30.68 2.49 -2.51
N VAL A 211 -29.34 2.53 -2.58
CA VAL A 211 -28.59 3.13 -3.68
C VAL A 211 -28.96 2.50 -5.02
N ARG A 212 -29.08 1.17 -5.08
CA ARG A 212 -29.51 0.43 -6.28
C ARG A 212 -30.90 0.86 -6.71
N ASN A 213 -31.84 1.01 -5.77
CA ASN A 213 -33.22 1.41 -6.06
C ASN A 213 -33.30 2.87 -6.53
N GLN A 214 -32.54 3.77 -5.90
CA GLN A 214 -32.40 5.17 -6.33
C GLN A 214 -31.79 5.27 -7.74
N SER A 215 -30.76 4.48 -8.03
CA SER A 215 -30.14 4.42 -9.36
C SER A 215 -31.09 3.87 -10.42
N ARG A 216 -31.91 2.85 -10.11
CA ARG A 216 -32.95 2.34 -11.05
C ARG A 216 -33.97 3.42 -11.41
N ARG A 217 -34.47 4.18 -10.41
CA ARG A 217 -35.43 5.28 -10.63
C ARG A 217 -34.83 6.43 -11.44
N ALA A 218 -33.55 6.75 -11.21
CA ALA A 218 -32.82 7.75 -12.00
C ALA A 218 -32.55 7.27 -13.44
N ARG A 219 -32.18 6.00 -13.65
CA ARG A 219 -31.94 5.42 -14.98
C ARG A 219 -33.19 5.43 -15.86
N THR A 220 -34.38 5.17 -15.30
CA THR A 220 -35.64 5.31 -16.05
C THR A 220 -35.94 6.75 -16.47
N ALA A 221 -35.58 7.75 -15.65
CA ALA A 221 -35.75 9.16 -15.99
C ALA A 221 -34.71 9.65 -17.02
N ILE A 222 -33.46 9.19 -16.92
CA ILE A 222 -32.36 9.55 -17.83
C ILE A 222 -32.53 8.91 -19.21
N ALA A 223 -33.07 7.68 -19.32
CA ALA A 223 -33.34 7.06 -20.62
C ALA A 223 -34.34 7.86 -21.47
N ILE A 224 -35.31 8.52 -20.83
CA ILE A 224 -36.31 9.38 -21.49
C ILE A 224 -35.67 10.70 -21.95
N ALA A 225 -34.80 11.30 -21.12
CA ALA A 225 -34.11 12.55 -21.45
C ALA A 225 -32.97 12.37 -22.48
N GLY A 226 -32.23 11.26 -22.40
CA GLY A 226 -31.12 10.94 -23.30
C GLY A 226 -31.56 10.58 -24.73
N GLY A 227 -32.74 10.00 -24.91
CA GLY A 227 -33.33 9.79 -26.24
C GLY A 227 -33.60 11.11 -26.99
N LEU A 228 -33.99 12.16 -26.25
CA LEU A 228 -34.23 13.50 -26.80
C LEU A 228 -32.93 14.24 -27.13
N LEU A 229 -31.87 14.01 -26.34
CA LEU A 229 -30.54 14.61 -26.53
C LEU A 229 -29.78 13.98 -27.71
N LEU A 230 -29.88 12.65 -27.90
CA LEU A 230 -29.26 11.94 -29.03
C LEU A 230 -29.92 12.28 -30.39
N TYR A 231 -31.20 12.67 -30.40
CA TYR A 231 -31.86 13.23 -31.59
C TYR A 231 -31.26 14.59 -31.98
N GLN A 232 -30.91 15.42 -31.00
CA GLN A 232 -30.32 16.75 -31.23
C GLN A 232 -28.82 16.69 -31.60
N LEU A 233 -28.07 15.72 -31.05
CA LEU A 233 -26.63 15.57 -31.30
C LEU A 233 -26.30 14.92 -32.66
N ARG A 234 -27.26 14.25 -33.31
CA ARG A 234 -27.06 13.69 -34.66
C ARG A 234 -27.03 14.76 -35.76
N ASN A 235 -27.50 15.98 -35.49
CA ASN A 235 -27.70 17.01 -36.51
C ASN A 235 -26.56 18.05 -36.65
N ASN A 236 -25.52 18.05 -35.82
CA ASN A 236 -24.42 19.02 -35.91
C ASN A 236 -23.06 18.45 -35.43
N PRO A 237 -22.07 18.20 -36.32
CA PRO A 237 -20.68 17.97 -35.94
C PRO A 237 -19.86 19.27 -36.13
N PRO A 238 -18.89 19.56 -35.25
CA PRO A 238 -17.49 19.44 -35.69
C PRO A 238 -16.47 19.15 -34.57
N LEU A 239 -15.25 18.70 -34.92
CA LEU A 239 -13.99 19.44 -34.74
C LEU A 239 -12.72 18.58 -35.00
N ASP A 240 -11.71 19.28 -35.51
CA ASP A 240 -10.46 18.83 -36.15
C ASP A 240 -9.26 18.83 -35.16
N ILE A 241 -8.28 17.91 -35.34
CA ILE A 241 -7.29 17.44 -34.35
C ILE A 241 -5.84 17.62 -34.86
N ASN A 242 -5.46 18.83 -35.28
CA ASN A 242 -4.17 19.04 -35.97
C ASN A 242 -3.05 19.72 -35.16
N ASN A 243 -3.09 19.73 -33.81
CA ASN A 243 -1.98 20.33 -33.05
C ASN A 243 -1.68 19.70 -31.67
N TYR A 244 -1.59 18.37 -31.60
CA TYR A 244 -1.22 17.67 -30.36
C TYR A 244 0.06 16.85 -30.53
N ASN A 245 0.96 16.97 -29.55
CA ASN A 245 2.17 16.15 -29.46
C ASN A 245 1.79 14.65 -29.40
N LEU A 246 2.52 13.82 -30.14
CA LEU A 246 2.28 12.37 -30.26
C LEU A 246 2.13 11.65 -28.90
N ALA A 247 2.85 12.10 -27.87
CA ALA A 247 2.75 11.58 -26.51
C ALA A 247 1.38 11.86 -25.85
N VAL A 248 0.80 13.05 -26.09
CA VAL A 248 -0.51 13.43 -25.55
C VAL A 248 -1.62 12.66 -26.26
N ILE A 249 -1.49 12.46 -27.58
CA ILE A 249 -2.43 11.64 -28.38
C ILE A 249 -2.42 10.18 -27.87
N LEU A 250 -1.24 9.61 -27.60
CA LEU A 250 -1.10 8.26 -27.05
C LEU A 250 -1.77 8.11 -25.69
N VAL A 251 -1.60 9.08 -24.78
CA VAL A 251 -2.26 9.06 -23.45
C VAL A 251 -3.77 9.15 -23.58
N ILE A 252 -4.29 9.99 -24.47
CA ILE A 252 -5.74 10.12 -24.70
C ILE A 252 -6.32 8.83 -25.30
N VAL A 253 -5.66 8.24 -26.30
CA VAL A 253 -6.11 6.99 -26.93
C VAL A 253 -6.08 5.84 -25.92
N LEU A 254 -5.01 5.73 -25.11
CA LEU A 254 -4.91 4.74 -24.04
C LEU A 254 -6.05 4.91 -23.02
N GLY A 255 -6.34 6.15 -22.62
CA GLY A 255 -7.46 6.48 -21.74
C GLY A 255 -8.82 6.08 -22.32
N CYS A 256 -9.07 6.37 -23.60
CA CYS A 256 -10.31 5.97 -24.28
C CYS A 256 -10.46 4.45 -24.35
N VAL A 257 -9.38 3.71 -24.63
CA VAL A 257 -9.39 2.23 -24.66
C VAL A 257 -9.70 1.67 -23.27
N VAL A 258 -9.09 2.19 -22.21
CA VAL A 258 -9.38 1.78 -20.82
C VAL A 258 -10.83 2.06 -20.44
N VAL A 259 -11.38 3.22 -20.84
CA VAL A 259 -12.80 3.55 -20.60
C VAL A 259 -13.73 2.61 -21.36
N LEU A 260 -13.41 2.26 -22.60
CA LEU A 260 -14.20 1.30 -23.39
C LEU A 260 -14.17 -0.11 -22.79
N ILE A 261 -13.01 -0.59 -22.35
CA ILE A 261 -12.88 -1.91 -21.70
C ILE A 261 -13.62 -1.92 -20.35
N SER A 262 -13.51 -0.84 -19.58
CA SER A 262 -14.25 -0.65 -18.34
C SER A 262 -15.77 -0.61 -18.59
N ALA A 263 -16.20 0.02 -19.70
CA ALA A 263 -17.59 0.03 -20.12
C ALA A 263 -18.07 -1.35 -20.55
N LEU A 264 -17.25 -2.17 -21.21
CA LEU A 264 -17.58 -3.54 -21.58
C LEU A 264 -17.70 -4.45 -20.35
N GLY A 265 -16.79 -4.33 -19.37
CA GLY A 265 -16.88 -5.05 -18.09
C GLY A 265 -18.12 -4.65 -17.29
N TRP A 266 -18.38 -3.33 -17.21
CA TRP A 266 -19.57 -2.77 -16.57
C TRP A 266 -20.86 -3.22 -17.26
N CYS A 267 -20.91 -3.15 -18.59
CA CYS A 267 -22.08 -3.53 -19.39
C CYS A 267 -22.30 -5.05 -19.35
N GLY A 268 -21.23 -5.86 -19.35
CA GLY A 268 -21.31 -7.30 -19.20
C GLY A 268 -21.87 -7.72 -17.83
N SER A 269 -21.41 -7.07 -16.77
CA SER A 269 -21.92 -7.26 -15.41
C SER A 269 -23.37 -6.76 -15.28
N CYS A 270 -23.71 -5.61 -15.87
CA CYS A 270 -25.05 -5.03 -15.79
C CYS A 270 -26.10 -5.73 -16.65
N ALA A 271 -25.72 -6.30 -17.79
CA ALA A 271 -26.63 -6.97 -18.73
C ALA A 271 -26.75 -8.50 -18.48
N GLU A 272 -26.02 -9.03 -17.50
CA GLU A 272 -25.91 -10.47 -17.20
C GLU A 272 -25.52 -11.30 -18.44
N LYS A 273 -24.70 -10.73 -19.33
CA LYS A 273 -24.28 -11.36 -20.59
C LYS A 273 -22.92 -12.03 -20.43
N LYS A 274 -22.91 -13.36 -20.27
CA LYS A 274 -21.69 -14.18 -20.14
C LYS A 274 -20.67 -13.93 -21.25
N VAL A 275 -21.13 -13.82 -22.50
CA VAL A 275 -20.29 -13.56 -23.68
C VAL A 275 -19.50 -12.25 -23.54
N LEU A 276 -20.13 -11.20 -23.03
CA LEU A 276 -19.49 -9.89 -22.86
C LEU A 276 -18.46 -9.89 -21.73
N LEU A 277 -18.72 -10.68 -20.69
CA LEU A 277 -17.78 -10.93 -19.60
C LEU A 277 -16.55 -11.74 -20.05
N TYR A 278 -16.73 -12.73 -20.93
CA TYR A 278 -15.62 -13.47 -21.53
C TYR A 278 -14.77 -12.60 -22.45
N ILE A 279 -15.40 -11.74 -23.26
CA ILE A 279 -14.69 -10.76 -24.11
C ILE A 279 -13.88 -9.78 -23.24
N TYR A 280 -14.48 -9.25 -22.16
CA TYR A 280 -13.79 -8.40 -21.21
C TYR A 280 -12.58 -9.11 -20.56
N SER A 281 -12.77 -10.34 -20.08
CA SER A 281 -11.70 -11.16 -19.49
C SER A 281 -10.55 -11.40 -20.47
N GLY A 282 -10.85 -11.72 -21.74
CA GLY A 282 -9.85 -11.89 -22.79
C GLY A 282 -9.07 -10.61 -23.11
N LEU A 283 -9.76 -9.47 -23.19
CA LEU A 283 -9.12 -8.17 -23.44
C LEU A 283 -8.15 -7.78 -22.31
N ILE A 284 -8.54 -8.02 -21.05
CA ILE A 284 -7.68 -7.76 -19.89
C ILE A 284 -6.43 -8.65 -19.91
N LEU A 285 -6.54 -9.93 -20.27
CA LEU A 285 -5.38 -10.82 -20.38
C LEU A 285 -4.42 -10.41 -21.50
N ILE A 286 -4.93 -9.92 -22.63
CA ILE A 286 -4.10 -9.38 -23.71
C ILE A 286 -3.35 -8.13 -23.24
N ILE A 287 -4.01 -7.25 -22.50
CA ILE A 287 -3.39 -6.04 -21.95
C ILE A 287 -2.32 -6.38 -20.91
N ALA A 288 -2.61 -7.31 -19.99
CA ALA A 288 -1.62 -7.82 -19.04
C ALA A 288 -0.40 -8.40 -19.77
N GLY A 289 -0.61 -9.15 -20.86
CA GLY A 289 0.48 -9.67 -21.70
C GLY A 289 1.32 -8.57 -22.36
N LEU A 290 0.68 -7.51 -22.88
CA LEU A 290 1.36 -6.36 -23.46
C LEU A 290 2.13 -5.54 -22.41
N GLN A 291 1.57 -5.38 -21.20
CA GLN A 291 2.24 -4.75 -20.08
C GLN A 291 3.45 -5.57 -19.61
N ILE A 292 3.33 -6.90 -19.50
CA ILE A 292 4.46 -7.79 -19.18
C ILE A 292 5.54 -7.67 -20.26
N TYR A 293 5.18 -7.67 -21.53
CA TYR A 293 6.14 -7.46 -22.62
C TYR A 293 6.84 -6.10 -22.52
N ALA A 294 6.09 -5.02 -22.21
CA ALA A 294 6.66 -3.69 -22.02
C ALA A 294 7.61 -3.64 -20.80
N VAL A 295 7.24 -4.25 -19.67
CA VAL A 295 8.09 -4.33 -18.46
C VAL A 295 9.35 -5.14 -18.74
N VAL A 296 9.24 -6.29 -19.42
CA VAL A 296 10.39 -7.11 -19.81
C VAL A 296 11.30 -6.33 -20.76
N LYS A 297 10.73 -5.57 -21.70
CA LYS A 297 11.49 -4.75 -22.65
C LYS A 297 12.13 -3.52 -21.99
N ILE A 298 11.48 -2.89 -21.02
CA ILE A 298 12.04 -1.80 -20.21
C ILE A 298 13.18 -2.33 -19.34
N ARG A 299 13.02 -3.51 -18.73
CA ARG A 299 14.04 -4.15 -17.89
C ARG A 299 15.19 -4.76 -18.69
N SER A 300 14.96 -5.13 -19.95
CA SER A 300 16.01 -5.55 -20.87
C SER A 300 16.71 -4.37 -21.55
N ALA A 301 16.15 -3.16 -21.48
CA ALA A 301 16.75 -1.92 -21.97
C ALA A 301 17.68 -1.30 -20.93
N ASP A 302 18.51 -2.13 -20.28
CA ASP A 302 19.50 -1.74 -19.26
C ASP A 302 20.66 -0.87 -19.82
N THR A 303 20.58 -0.42 -21.07
CA THR A 303 21.47 0.61 -21.59
C THR A 303 20.75 1.95 -21.51
N ILE A 304 20.61 2.50 -20.30
CA ILE A 304 20.56 3.96 -20.19
C ILE A 304 21.90 4.43 -20.78
N ASN A 305 21.89 4.87 -22.04
CA ASN A 305 23.08 5.33 -22.73
C ASN A 305 23.54 6.62 -22.05
N GLU A 306 24.37 6.48 -21.00
CA GLU A 306 24.91 7.61 -20.24
C GLU A 306 25.61 8.61 -21.17
N GLU A 307 26.22 8.13 -22.26
CA GLU A 307 26.80 8.93 -23.34
C GLU A 307 25.75 9.78 -24.10
N ALA A 308 24.56 9.25 -24.36
CA ALA A 308 23.52 9.99 -25.07
C ALA A 308 22.90 11.09 -24.19
N ILE A 309 22.77 10.81 -22.89
CA ILE A 309 22.32 11.79 -21.90
C ILE A 309 23.35 12.91 -21.77
N LEU A 310 24.63 12.54 -21.64
CA LEU A 310 25.72 13.52 -21.56
C LEU A 310 25.75 14.42 -22.78
N LYS A 311 25.67 13.85 -23.99
CA LYS A 311 25.66 14.61 -25.24
C LYS A 311 24.49 15.60 -25.31
N SER A 312 23.29 15.19 -24.88
CA SER A 312 22.11 16.06 -24.82
C SER A 312 22.27 17.21 -23.82
N LEU A 313 22.90 16.93 -22.67
CA LEU A 313 23.21 17.95 -21.66
C LEU A 313 24.24 18.94 -22.19
N GLU A 314 25.29 18.48 -22.84
CA GLU A 314 26.33 19.32 -23.47
C GLU A 314 25.77 20.21 -24.59
N GLU A 315 24.90 19.67 -25.45
CA GLU A 315 24.24 20.44 -26.51
C GLU A 315 23.38 21.57 -25.94
N THR A 316 22.67 21.32 -24.83
CA THR A 316 21.85 22.32 -24.14
C THR A 316 22.70 23.35 -23.41
N PHE A 317 23.78 22.90 -22.76
CA PHE A 317 24.73 23.74 -22.02
C PHE A 317 25.47 24.71 -22.93
N ASN A 318 25.91 24.26 -24.11
CA ASN A 318 26.64 25.10 -25.06
C ASN A 318 25.74 26.04 -25.87
N ASN A 319 24.41 25.92 -25.75
CA ASN A 319 23.47 26.77 -26.46
C ASN A 319 23.11 28.02 -25.63
N SER A 320 23.60 29.18 -26.05
CA SER A 320 23.38 30.47 -25.35
C SER A 320 21.91 30.82 -25.14
N SER A 321 21.00 30.34 -26.00
CA SER A 321 19.57 30.57 -25.87
C SER A 321 18.89 29.69 -24.80
N GLN A 322 19.48 28.55 -24.45
CA GLN A 322 18.93 27.56 -23.52
C GLN A 322 19.67 27.50 -22.18
N LEU A 323 20.82 28.17 -22.08
CA LEU A 323 21.61 28.28 -20.86
C LEU A 323 20.80 28.74 -19.62
N PRO A 324 19.83 29.69 -19.71
CA PRO A 324 18.99 30.03 -18.56
C PRO A 324 18.09 28.87 -18.09
N THR A 325 17.61 28.05 -19.04
CA THR A 325 16.82 26.84 -18.75
C THR A 325 17.70 25.75 -18.13
N PHE A 326 18.96 25.66 -18.55
CA PHE A 326 19.93 24.76 -17.95
C PHE A 326 20.24 25.14 -16.49
N HIS A 327 20.47 26.43 -16.18
CA HIS A 327 20.65 26.87 -14.79
C HIS A 327 19.40 26.61 -13.91
N ALA A 328 18.19 26.73 -14.47
CA ALA A 328 16.97 26.35 -13.75
C ALA A 328 16.91 24.84 -13.47
N MET A 329 17.39 24.01 -14.40
CA MET A 329 17.52 22.56 -14.21
C MET A 329 18.55 22.21 -13.13
N GLU A 330 19.70 22.89 -13.09
CA GLU A 330 20.72 22.73 -12.04
C GLU A 330 20.17 23.01 -10.65
N ILE A 331 19.42 24.10 -10.49
CA ILE A 331 18.77 24.45 -9.21
C ILE A 331 17.73 23.40 -8.83
N ALA A 332 16.91 22.97 -9.80
CA ALA A 332 15.82 22.03 -9.55
C ALA A 332 16.31 20.62 -9.19
N LEU A 333 17.40 20.17 -9.82
CA LEU A 333 17.99 18.84 -9.61
C LEU A 333 19.13 18.84 -8.60
N GLN A 334 19.52 20.01 -8.08
CA GLN A 334 20.68 20.16 -7.19
C GLN A 334 21.92 19.50 -7.80
N CYS A 335 22.24 19.86 -9.05
CA CYS A 335 23.37 19.33 -9.82
C CYS A 335 24.17 20.47 -10.44
N CYS A 336 25.42 20.21 -10.81
CA CYS A 336 26.31 21.21 -11.39
C CYS A 336 26.95 20.74 -12.71
N GLY A 337 26.67 21.45 -13.79
CA GLY A 337 27.25 21.18 -15.11
C GLY A 337 26.83 19.85 -15.73
N PRO A 338 27.05 19.67 -17.05
CA PRO A 338 26.72 18.42 -17.73
C PRO A 338 27.40 17.18 -17.13
N ASP A 339 28.70 17.24 -16.84
CA ASP A 339 29.47 16.12 -16.24
C ASP A 339 30.18 16.49 -14.93
N GLY A 340 29.70 17.55 -14.25
CA GLY A 340 30.28 18.03 -13.00
C GLY A 340 30.75 19.49 -13.05
N PRO A 341 31.23 20.02 -11.91
CA PRO A 341 31.65 21.42 -11.75
C PRO A 341 32.77 21.85 -12.70
N ASP A 342 33.65 20.92 -13.08
CA ASP A 342 34.75 21.17 -14.02
C ASP A 342 34.28 21.57 -15.42
N SER A 343 33.01 21.30 -15.76
CA SER A 343 32.40 21.70 -17.04
C SER A 343 32.38 23.23 -17.22
N TYR A 344 32.49 24.00 -16.14
CA TYR A 344 32.57 25.46 -16.17
C TYR A 344 34.02 26.00 -16.24
N ALA A 345 35.02 25.12 -16.13
CA ALA A 345 36.43 25.53 -16.13
C ALA A 345 36.78 26.22 -17.47
N GLY A 346 37.26 27.46 -17.38
CA GLY A 346 37.66 28.26 -18.56
C GLY A 346 36.53 29.04 -19.24
N LEU A 347 35.26 28.89 -18.81
CA LEU A 347 34.16 29.76 -19.22
C LEU A 347 33.93 30.92 -18.24
N TYR A 348 34.14 30.67 -16.94
CA TYR A 348 33.96 31.65 -15.87
C TYR A 348 35.08 31.51 -14.84
N ASP A 349 35.47 32.64 -14.22
CA ASP A 349 36.47 32.66 -13.13
C ASP A 349 35.92 32.04 -11.83
N PHE A 350 34.60 31.89 -11.71
CA PHE A 350 33.89 31.37 -10.54
C PHE A 350 32.68 30.52 -10.93
N LEU A 351 32.34 29.50 -10.12
CA LEU A 351 31.15 28.67 -10.34
C LEU A 351 29.84 29.47 -10.15
N PRO A 352 28.78 29.16 -10.92
CA PRO A 352 27.49 29.82 -10.78
C PRO A 352 26.79 29.43 -9.48
N ARG A 353 25.93 30.32 -8.97
CA ARG A 353 25.17 30.09 -7.72
C ARG A 353 24.27 28.86 -7.77
N SER A 354 23.85 28.41 -8.96
CA SER A 354 23.07 27.18 -9.15
C SER A 354 23.81 25.92 -8.70
N CYS A 355 25.13 25.95 -8.65
CA CYS A 355 25.98 24.80 -8.34
C CYS A 355 26.29 24.59 -6.86
N CYS A 356 26.03 25.55 -5.96
CA CYS A 356 26.51 25.49 -4.57
C CYS A 356 25.45 24.95 -3.59
N ALA A 357 25.84 24.04 -2.69
CA ALA A 357 24.94 23.31 -1.78
C ALA A 357 24.41 24.13 -0.58
N ASN A 358 24.96 25.31 -0.30
CA ASN A 358 24.64 26.06 0.92
C ASN A 358 24.32 27.53 0.64
N VAL A 359 23.06 27.80 0.26
CA VAL A 359 22.50 29.16 0.25
C VAL A 359 21.36 29.20 1.25
N THR A 360 21.67 29.53 2.51
CA THR A 360 20.64 29.82 3.50
C THR A 360 20.01 31.19 3.21
N ASP A 361 18.71 31.15 2.92
CA ASP A 361 17.73 32.24 3.02
C ASP A 361 17.67 33.29 1.88
N ILE A 362 16.87 33.00 0.85
CA ILE A 362 16.50 33.95 -0.23
C ILE A 362 15.24 34.74 0.18
N SER A 363 15.29 35.40 1.33
CA SER A 363 14.25 36.37 1.75
C SER A 363 14.77 37.82 1.82
N ALA A 364 16.04 38.06 1.52
CA ALA A 364 16.66 39.39 1.60
C ALA A 364 16.89 40.12 0.27
N ILE A 365 16.55 39.54 -0.89
CA ILE A 365 16.84 40.12 -2.23
C ILE A 365 15.59 40.72 -2.89
N ASP A 366 14.76 41.44 -2.14
CA ASP A 366 13.64 42.21 -2.71
C ASP A 366 13.59 43.65 -2.19
N LYS A 367 14.75 44.24 -1.88
CA LYS A 367 14.87 45.69 -1.62
C LYS A 367 15.76 46.34 -2.69
N PRO A 368 15.25 47.34 -3.44
CA PRO A 368 16.07 48.07 -4.39
C PRO A 368 17.00 48.99 -3.58
N GLY A 369 18.32 48.80 -3.71
CA GLY A 369 19.30 49.75 -3.16
C GLY A 369 20.56 49.18 -2.51
N ILE A 370 20.89 47.89 -2.64
CA ILE A 370 22.16 47.34 -2.12
C ILE A 370 22.91 46.63 -3.26
N ALA A 371 23.23 47.38 -4.32
CA ALA A 371 24.05 46.89 -5.44
C ALA A 371 25.53 47.31 -5.33
N ASP A 372 25.88 48.26 -4.46
CA ASP A 372 27.22 48.87 -4.46
C ASP A 372 28.06 48.63 -3.19
N GLN A 373 27.67 47.70 -2.31
CA GLN A 373 28.44 47.43 -1.08
C GLN A 373 28.41 45.98 -0.60
N VAL A 374 28.29 45.03 -1.53
CA VAL A 374 28.71 43.64 -1.27
C VAL A 374 30.05 43.44 -1.98
N ASP A 375 31.08 44.04 -1.39
CA ASP A 375 32.47 43.70 -1.67
C ASP A 375 32.64 42.20 -1.45
N LEU A 376 32.90 41.47 -2.54
CA LEU A 376 33.97 40.50 -2.65
C LEU A 376 34.29 39.63 -1.40
N MET A 377 33.27 39.04 -0.77
CA MET A 377 33.41 37.80 -0.02
C MET A 377 32.50 36.75 -0.67
N ALA A 378 33.08 36.08 -1.68
CA ALA A 378 32.99 34.65 -1.86
C ALA A 378 31.69 33.98 -1.35
N LEU A 379 30.63 34.05 -2.14
CA LEU A 379 29.74 32.88 -2.28
C LEU A 379 30.30 31.94 -3.36
N THR A 380 31.62 31.78 -3.36
CA THR A 380 32.37 30.89 -4.23
C THR A 380 32.49 29.58 -3.47
N CYS A 381 31.65 28.61 -3.78
CA CYS A 381 31.87 27.26 -3.27
C CYS A 381 33.16 26.71 -3.87
N SER A 382 33.96 26.00 -3.07
CA SER A 382 35.07 25.19 -3.61
C SER A 382 34.48 24.14 -4.56
N VAL A 383 35.29 23.61 -5.47
CA VAL A 383 34.88 22.45 -6.30
C VAL A 383 34.45 21.27 -5.41
N ASP A 384 35.02 21.18 -4.20
CA ASP A 384 34.67 20.19 -3.17
C ASP A 384 33.28 20.40 -2.53
N ASP A 385 32.73 21.62 -2.61
CA ASP A 385 31.42 22.00 -2.03
C ASP A 385 30.31 22.11 -3.10
N ALA A 386 30.63 21.80 -4.36
CA ALA A 386 29.71 21.85 -5.48
C ALA A 386 28.83 20.59 -5.55
N HIS A 387 27.61 20.76 -6.06
CA HIS A 387 26.73 19.64 -6.36
C HIS A 387 27.35 18.68 -7.41
N PRO A 388 26.98 17.39 -7.40
CA PRO A 388 27.45 16.42 -8.40
C PRO A 388 26.98 16.74 -9.81
N GLY A 389 27.60 16.13 -10.82
CA GLY A 389 27.27 16.35 -12.22
C GLY A 389 25.83 16.02 -12.58
N CYS A 390 25.21 16.82 -13.44
CA CYS A 390 23.81 16.63 -13.83
C CYS A 390 23.57 15.31 -14.58
N LYS A 391 24.57 14.77 -15.30
CA LYS A 391 24.51 13.41 -15.86
C LYS A 391 24.27 12.36 -14.77
N GLU A 392 25.06 12.39 -13.70
CA GLU A 392 24.98 11.40 -12.63
C GLU A 392 23.64 11.48 -11.89
N VAL A 393 23.21 12.69 -11.54
CA VAL A 393 21.91 12.91 -10.89
C VAL A 393 20.75 12.43 -11.77
N LEU A 394 20.80 12.75 -13.07
CA LEU A 394 19.76 12.36 -14.01
C LEU A 394 19.75 10.85 -14.28
N VAL A 395 20.91 10.21 -14.35
CA VAL A 395 21.03 8.75 -14.47
C VAL A 395 20.48 8.06 -13.23
N ASN A 396 20.81 8.55 -12.03
CA ASN A 396 20.30 8.00 -10.78
C ASN A 396 18.78 8.22 -10.64
N PHE A 397 18.28 9.38 -11.04
CA PHE A 397 16.84 9.66 -11.11
C PHE A 397 16.14 8.74 -12.11
N LEU A 398 16.71 8.51 -13.29
CA LEU A 398 16.13 7.60 -14.29
C LEU A 398 16.16 6.14 -13.83
N LYS A 399 17.22 5.69 -13.14
CA LYS A 399 17.28 4.36 -12.50
C LYS A 399 16.22 4.22 -11.40
N MET A 400 16.02 5.26 -10.62
CA MET A 400 14.97 5.32 -9.59
C MET A 400 13.57 5.25 -10.24
N VAL A 401 13.29 6.10 -11.23
CA VAL A 401 12.01 6.16 -11.94
C VAL A 401 11.71 4.84 -12.68
N THR A 402 12.68 4.24 -13.35
CA THR A 402 12.51 2.93 -14.01
C THR A 402 12.22 1.81 -13.02
N HIS A 403 12.86 1.81 -11.85
CA HIS A 403 12.59 0.86 -10.78
C HIS A 403 11.17 1.03 -10.19
N TYR A 404 10.76 2.26 -9.88
CA TYR A 404 9.42 2.53 -9.35
C TYR A 404 8.31 2.33 -10.38
N LEU A 405 8.53 2.69 -11.65
CA LEU A 405 7.60 2.38 -12.74
C LEU A 405 7.46 0.86 -12.89
N GLY A 406 8.56 0.10 -12.86
CA GLY A 406 8.52 -1.36 -12.89
C GLY A 406 7.71 -1.97 -11.75
N LEU A 407 7.91 -1.50 -10.52
CA LEU A 407 7.10 -1.89 -9.35
C LEU A 407 5.63 -1.52 -9.52
N ALA A 408 5.33 -0.31 -10.00
CA ALA A 408 3.96 0.14 -10.24
C ALA A 408 3.25 -0.70 -11.31
N PHE A 409 3.95 -1.09 -12.38
CA PHE A 409 3.42 -2.00 -13.39
C PHE A 409 3.19 -3.41 -12.83
N ILE A 410 4.09 -3.95 -11.99
CA ILE A 410 3.88 -5.26 -11.34
C ILE A 410 2.64 -5.23 -10.44
N ILE A 411 2.46 -4.18 -9.67
CA ILE A 411 1.27 -3.99 -8.82
C ILE A 411 0.01 -3.85 -9.69
N ALA A 412 0.06 -3.06 -10.76
CA ALA A 412 -1.04 -2.90 -11.70
C ALA A 412 -1.44 -4.23 -12.35
N ILE A 413 -0.48 -5.01 -12.86
CA ILE A 413 -0.72 -6.35 -13.41
C ILE A 413 -1.34 -7.28 -12.36
N SER A 414 -0.86 -7.23 -11.12
CA SER A 414 -1.41 -8.04 -10.02
C SER A 414 -2.88 -7.70 -9.73
N VAL A 415 -3.24 -6.42 -9.77
CA VAL A 415 -4.62 -5.95 -9.59
C VAL A 415 -5.48 -6.26 -10.83
N GLU A 416 -4.94 -6.10 -12.02
CA GLU A 416 -5.62 -6.40 -13.29
C GLU A 416 -5.93 -7.90 -13.43
N LEU A 417 -5.06 -8.79 -12.96
CA LEU A 417 -5.29 -10.24 -12.97
C LEU A 417 -6.38 -10.70 -11.98
N LEU A 418 -6.76 -9.86 -11.00
CA LEU A 418 -7.92 -10.13 -10.16
C LEU A 418 -9.24 -9.89 -10.91
N ALA A 419 -9.27 -8.97 -11.88
CA ALA A 419 -10.47 -8.66 -12.65
C ALA A 419 -11.04 -9.84 -13.48
N PRO A 420 -10.25 -10.66 -14.20
CA PRO A 420 -10.76 -11.83 -14.91
C PRO A 420 -11.19 -12.94 -13.95
N VAL A 421 -10.54 -13.10 -12.78
CA VAL A 421 -10.98 -14.04 -11.74
C VAL A 421 -12.36 -13.65 -11.20
N MET A 422 -12.58 -12.36 -10.95
CA MET A 422 -13.87 -11.81 -10.53
C MET A 422 -14.92 -11.89 -11.64
N ALA A 423 -14.54 -11.68 -12.91
CA ALA A 423 -15.44 -11.87 -14.04
C ALA A 423 -15.86 -13.35 -14.17
N LEU A 424 -14.91 -14.28 -14.12
CA LEU A 424 -15.21 -15.71 -14.21
C LEU A 424 -16.11 -16.18 -13.06
N SER A 425 -15.87 -15.71 -11.83
CA SER A 425 -16.73 -16.03 -10.69
C SER A 425 -18.15 -15.45 -10.85
N LEU A 426 -18.29 -14.20 -11.31
CA LEU A 426 -19.57 -13.58 -11.66
C LEU A 426 -20.30 -14.34 -12.78
N SER A 427 -19.58 -14.87 -13.77
CA SER A 427 -20.17 -15.62 -14.88
C SER A 427 -20.78 -16.97 -14.46
N CYS A 428 -20.23 -17.60 -13.41
CA CYS A 428 -20.78 -18.81 -12.79
C CYS A 428 -22.04 -18.52 -11.97
N CYS A 429 -22.18 -17.32 -11.40
CA CYS A 429 -23.36 -16.91 -10.64
C CYS A 429 -24.57 -16.55 -11.51
N ILE A 430 -24.38 -16.32 -12.81
CA ILE A 430 -25.49 -16.06 -13.75
C ILE A 430 -26.11 -17.42 -14.14
N GLY A 431 -27.27 -17.76 -13.57
CA GLY A 431 -28.03 -18.98 -13.89
C GLY A 431 -28.53 -19.00 -15.36
N PRO A 432 -28.87 -20.19 -15.91
CA PRO A 432 -29.46 -20.27 -17.24
C PRO A 432 -30.80 -19.51 -17.27
N ARG A 433 -30.99 -18.64 -18.26
CA ARG A 433 -32.30 -18.01 -18.51
C ARG A 433 -33.30 -19.11 -18.81
N SER A 434 -34.31 -19.28 -17.95
CA SER A 434 -35.56 -19.92 -18.35
C SER A 434 -36.15 -19.08 -19.48
N VAL A 435 -36.17 -19.66 -20.68
CA VAL A 435 -36.66 -19.03 -21.93
C VAL A 435 -38.15 -18.77 -21.83
#